data_AF-A0A2V1HUD5-F1
#
_entry.id   AF-A0A2V1HUD5-F1
#
_cell.length_a   1.000
_cell.length_b   1.000
_cell.length_c   1.000
_cell.angle_alpha   90.00
_cell.angle_beta   90.00
_cell.angle_gamma   90.00
#
_symmetry.space_group_name_H-M   'P 1'
#
loop_
_entity.id
_entity.type
_entity.pdbx_description
1 polymer ?
#
loop_
_entity_poly.entity_id
_entity_poly.type
_entity_poly.pdbx_seq_one_letter_code
_entity_poly.pdbx_strand_id
1 'polypeptide(L)'
;MCRNIRVLHNFEPPTTDDEVREAALQFVRKVSGSTRPSRANAEAFERAIDEISEATRRLLDGLVTNAPPKTREVEAIKGRERHEKRMEREVRIRTAAA
;
A
#
# COMPACT_ATOMS: atom_id res chain seq x y z
N MET A 1 -0.92 -10.62 -8.81
CA MET A 1 -1.68 -9.35 -8.84
C MET A 1 -1.07 -8.45 -7.76
N CYS A 2 -0.46 -7.32 -8.15
CA CYS A 2 0.12 -6.38 -7.18
C CYS A 2 -1.02 -5.67 -6.43
N ARG A 3 -0.95 -5.65 -5.10
CA ARG A 3 -1.89 -4.87 -4.28
C ARG A 3 -1.47 -3.39 -4.32
N ASN A 4 -2.43 -2.50 -4.07
CA ASN A 4 -2.13 -1.08 -3.96
C ASN A 4 -1.27 -0.82 -2.71
N ILE A 5 -0.26 0.03 -2.83
CA ILE A 5 0.56 0.47 -1.68
C ILE A 5 -0.31 1.39 -0.83
N ARG A 6 -0.44 1.09 0.46
CA ARG A 6 -1.28 1.86 1.39
C ARG A 6 -0.49 3.00 2.01
N VAL A 7 -1.21 4.03 2.45
CA VAL A 7 -0.63 5.08 3.31
C VAL A 7 -0.34 4.46 4.68
N LEU A 8 0.85 4.73 5.21
CA LEU A 8 1.33 4.21 6.52
C LEU A 8 1.56 5.32 7.57
N HIS A 9 1.47 6.58 7.21
CA HIS A 9 1.73 7.67 8.15
C HIS A 9 0.52 7.97 9.06
N ASN A 10 0.80 8.28 10.33
CA ASN A 10 -0.14 8.77 11.34
C ASN A 10 -1.25 7.78 11.70
N PHE A 11 -0.89 6.56 12.10
CA PHE A 11 -1.81 5.53 12.58
C PHE A 11 -1.69 5.28 14.08
N GLU A 12 -2.82 4.92 14.69
CA GLU A 12 -2.91 4.37 16.04
C GLU A 12 -3.60 2.99 15.97
N PRO A 13 -2.96 1.89 16.41
CA PRO A 13 -1.55 1.79 16.80
C PRO A 13 -0.58 2.17 15.67
N PRO A 14 0.68 2.55 15.97
CA PRO A 14 1.69 2.88 14.96
C PRO A 14 1.85 1.80 13.89
N THR A 15 2.34 2.19 12.72
CA THR A 15 2.67 1.25 11.65
C THR A 15 3.74 0.26 12.09
N THR A 16 3.54 -1.01 11.75
CA THR A 16 4.47 -2.09 12.10
C THR A 16 5.54 -2.27 11.02
N ASP A 17 6.65 -2.89 11.37
CA ASP A 17 7.71 -3.20 10.42
C ASP A 17 7.25 -4.14 9.30
N ASP A 18 6.33 -5.07 9.62
CA ASP A 18 5.71 -5.94 8.61
C ASP A 18 4.91 -5.13 7.58
N GLU A 19 4.16 -4.10 8.00
CA GLU A 19 3.40 -3.25 7.09
C GLU A 19 4.34 -2.43 6.18
N VAL A 20 5.46 -1.96 6.72
CA VAL A 20 6.51 -1.28 5.96
C VAL A 20 7.13 -2.24 4.94
N ARG A 21 7.48 -3.45 5.37
CA ARG A 21 8.08 -4.47 4.50
C ARG A 21 7.13 -4.91 3.38
N GLU A 22 5.84 -5.07 3.69
CA GLU A 22 4.82 -5.36 2.68
C GLU A 22 4.67 -4.21 1.67
N ALA A 23 4.73 -2.96 2.12
CA ALA A 23 4.71 -1.81 1.22
C ALA A 23 5.94 -1.79 0.29
N ALA A 24 7.13 -2.06 0.84
CA ALA A 24 8.37 -2.19 0.07
C ALA A 24 8.28 -3.32 -0.97
N LEU A 25 7.77 -4.49 -0.59
CA LEU A 25 7.52 -5.62 -1.48
C LEU A 25 6.60 -5.24 -2.65
N GLN A 26 5.49 -4.54 -2.38
CA GLN A 26 4.60 -4.10 -3.44
C GLN A 26 5.25 -3.05 -4.36
N PHE A 27 6.07 -2.15 -3.81
CA PHE A 27 6.85 -1.20 -4.60
C PHE A 27 7.81 -1.92 -5.56
N VAL A 28 8.63 -2.84 -5.05
CA VAL A 28 9.60 -3.59 -5.85
C VAL A 28 8.89 -4.37 -6.95
N ARG A 29 7.77 -5.04 -6.64
CA ARG A 29 6.96 -5.75 -7.65
C ARG A 29 6.39 -4.82 -8.72
N LYS A 30 5.94 -3.63 -8.31
CA LYS A 30 5.37 -2.64 -9.23
C LYS A 30 6.43 -2.08 -10.18
N VAL A 31 7.61 -1.74 -9.67
CA VAL A 31 8.71 -1.16 -10.46
C VAL A 31 9.37 -2.20 -11.35
N SER A 32 9.60 -3.41 -10.82
CA SER A 32 10.22 -4.50 -11.59
C SER A 32 9.29 -5.11 -12.65
N GLY A 33 7.98 -4.87 -12.57
CA GLY A 33 6.98 -5.50 -13.44
C GLY A 33 6.78 -7.01 -13.18
N SER A 34 7.43 -7.58 -12.17
CA SER A 34 7.30 -8.99 -11.80
C SER A 34 6.71 -9.16 -10.41
N THR A 35 5.62 -9.95 -10.32
CA THR A 35 5.05 -10.32 -9.02
C THR A 35 5.88 -11.39 -8.31
N ARG A 36 6.63 -12.21 -9.05
CA ARG A 36 7.44 -13.31 -8.50
C ARG A 36 8.82 -13.29 -9.16
N PRO A 37 9.90 -12.99 -8.42
CA PRO A 37 11.23 -13.01 -9.00
C PRO A 37 11.61 -14.40 -9.48
N SER A 38 12.42 -14.45 -10.54
CA SER A 38 13.12 -15.69 -10.92
C SER A 38 14.12 -16.06 -9.83
N ARG A 39 14.57 -17.32 -9.79
CA ARG A 39 15.61 -17.75 -8.85
C ARG A 39 16.89 -16.91 -8.95
N ALA A 40 17.25 -16.49 -10.16
CA ALA A 40 18.42 -15.64 -10.41
C ALA A 40 18.27 -14.22 -9.84
N ASN A 41 17.04 -13.71 -9.75
CA ASN A 41 16.77 -12.34 -9.30
C ASN A 41 16.31 -12.26 -7.83
N ALA A 42 16.18 -13.40 -7.15
CA ALA A 42 15.65 -13.45 -5.79
C ALA A 42 16.45 -12.56 -4.82
N GLU A 43 17.79 -12.64 -4.88
CA GLU A 43 18.66 -11.87 -4.01
C GLU A 43 18.57 -10.36 -4.27
N ALA A 44 18.45 -9.95 -5.54
CA ALA A 44 18.27 -8.54 -5.89
C ALA A 44 16.91 -8.00 -5.41
N PHE A 45 15.86 -8.82 -5.42
CA PHE A 45 14.56 -8.46 -4.89
C PHE A 45 14.61 -8.29 -3.37
N GLU A 46 15.15 -9.27 -2.64
CA GLU A 46 15.21 -9.19 -1.18
C GLU A 46 16.03 -7.99 -0.71
N ARG A 47 17.22 -7.74 -1.29
CA ARG A 47 18.02 -6.55 -0.95
C ARG A 47 17.24 -5.25 -1.17
N ALA A 48 16.56 -5.12 -2.31
CA ALA A 48 15.76 -3.93 -2.59
C ALA A 48 14.59 -3.76 -1.62
N ILE A 49 13.94 -4.86 -1.22
CA ILE A 49 12.86 -4.83 -0.22
C ILE A 49 13.40 -4.32 1.12
N ASP A 50 14.53 -4.85 1.57
CA ASP A 50 15.11 -4.49 2.87
C ASP A 50 15.56 -3.02 2.89
N GLU A 51 16.29 -2.57 1.87
CA GLU A 51 16.74 -1.16 1.75
C GLU A 51 15.57 -0.17 1.73
N ILE A 52 14.52 -0.49 0.98
CA ILE A 52 13.32 0.36 0.90
C ILE A 52 12.55 0.33 2.21
N SER A 53 12.51 -0.80 2.91
CA SER A 53 11.85 -0.92 4.21
C SER A 53 12.54 -0.01 5.23
N GLU A 54 13.88 -0.06 5.30
CA GLU A 54 14.65 0.81 6.19
C GLU A 54 14.51 2.30 5.85
N ALA A 55 14.56 2.64 4.56
CA ALA A 55 14.35 4.02 4.12
C ALA A 55 12.94 4.52 4.47
N THR A 56 11.92 3.67 4.28
CA THR A 56 10.54 3.99 4.60
C THR A 56 10.34 4.14 6.10
N ARG A 57 10.96 3.29 6.93
CA ARG A 57 10.89 3.40 8.38
C ARG A 57 11.49 4.72 8.87
N ARG A 58 12.69 5.06 8.40
CA ARG A 58 13.34 6.35 8.71
C ARG A 58 12.49 7.55 8.30
N LEU A 59 11.83 7.47 7.14
CA LEU A 59 10.89 8.50 6.70
C LEU A 59 9.72 8.61 7.69
N LEU A 60 9.05 7.50 8.00
CA LEU A 60 7.88 7.50 8.89
C LEU A 60 8.21 8.02 10.30
N ASP A 61 9.36 7.62 10.85
CA ASP A 61 9.83 8.08 12.17
C ASP A 61 10.17 9.58 12.18
N GLY A 62 10.56 10.15 11.03
CA GLY A 62 10.89 11.57 10.88
C GLY A 62 9.72 12.48 10.52
N LEU A 63 8.54 11.93 10.20
CA LEU A 63 7.37 12.72 9.86
C LEU A 63 6.65 13.23 11.13
N VAL A 64 6.31 14.51 11.12
CA VAL A 64 5.56 15.17 12.19
C VAL A 64 4.23 15.67 11.64
N THR A 65 3.16 15.54 12.42
CA THR A 65 1.83 16.03 12.05
C THR A 65 1.03 16.45 13.27
N ASN A 66 0.19 17.48 13.09
CA ASN A 66 -0.80 17.91 14.09
C ASN A 66 -2.18 17.28 13.85
N ALA A 67 -2.34 16.49 12.78
CA ALA A 67 -3.61 15.84 12.47
C ALA A 67 -3.87 14.68 13.44
N PRO A 68 -5.13 14.43 13.83
CA PRO A 68 -5.47 13.30 14.70
C PRO A 68 -5.05 11.98 14.04
N PRO A 69 -4.58 10.99 14.84
CA PRO A 69 -4.16 9.71 14.31
C PRO A 69 -5.33 8.95 13.69
N LYS A 70 -5.03 8.17 12.66
CA LYS A 70 -5.99 7.33 11.94
C LYS A 70 -6.06 5.94 12.56
N THR A 71 -7.23 5.33 12.58
CA THR A 71 -7.36 3.91 12.90
C THR A 71 -7.46 3.08 11.63
N ARG A 72 -6.89 1.87 11.66
CA ARG A 72 -6.95 0.94 10.52
C ARG A 72 -8.39 0.59 10.14
N GLU A 73 -9.28 0.49 11.12
CA GLU A 73 -10.70 0.21 10.92
C GLU A 73 -11.41 1.32 10.12
N VAL A 74 -11.22 2.58 10.52
CA VAL A 74 -11.82 3.73 9.83
C VAL A 74 -11.32 3.83 8.40
N GLU A 75 -10.02 3.62 8.17
CA GLU A 75 -9.46 3.64 6.82
C GLU A 75 -9.95 2.46 5.96
N ALA A 76 -10.20 1.30 6.56
CA ALA A 76 -10.81 0.16 5.88
C ALA A 76 -12.27 0.46 5.47
N ILE A 77 -13.06 1.09 6.35
CA ILE A 77 -14.44 1.53 6.04
C ILE A 77 -14.43 2.50 4.86
N LYS A 78 -13.64 3.59 4.94
CA LYS A 78 -13.51 4.55 3.83
C LYS A 78 -13.04 3.89 2.54
N GLY A 79 -12.17 2.87 2.64
CA GLY A 79 -11.73 2.06 1.51
C GLY A 79 -12.88 1.31 0.83
N ARG A 80 -13.76 0.69 1.61
CA ARG A 80 -14.96 -0.01 1.11
C ARG A 80 -15.94 0.96 0.46
N GLU A 81 -16.24 2.09 1.10
CA GLU A 81 -17.13 3.11 0.55
C GLU A 81 -16.62 3.66 -0.80
N ARG A 82 -15.31 3.89 -0.92
CA ARG A 82 -14.71 4.31 -2.21
C ARG A 82 -14.83 3.24 -3.29
N HIS A 83 -14.73 1.97 -2.91
CA HIS A 83 -14.92 0.86 -3.85
C HIS A 83 -16.37 0.76 -4.30
N GLU A 84 -17.32 0.81 -3.37
CA GLU A 84 -18.76 0.78 -3.64
C GLU A 84 -19.16 1.91 -4.60
N LYS A 85 -18.78 3.15 -4.32
CA LYS A 85 -19.02 4.30 -5.22
C LYS A 85 -18.46 4.09 -6.63
N ARG A 86 -17.32 3.40 -6.75
CA ARG A 86 -16.74 3.07 -8.06
C ARG A 86 -17.61 2.04 -8.78
N MET A 87 -18.04 1.00 -8.08
CA MET A 87 -18.91 -0.04 -8.64
C MET A 87 -20.26 0.54 -9.05
N GLU A 88 -20.87 1.39 -8.24
CA GLU A 88 -22.11 2.10 -8.58
C GLU A 88 -21.95 2.95 -9.85
N ARG A 89 -20.84 3.68 -9.97
CA ARG A 89 -20.53 4.46 -11.17
C ARG A 89 -20.37 3.56 -12.39
N GLU A 90 -19.69 2.43 -12.26
CA GLU A 90 -19.52 1.46 -13.36
C GLU A 90 -20.86 0.85 -13.80
N VAL A 91 -21.73 0.47 -12.85
CA VAL A 91 -23.08 -0.02 -13.16
C VAL A 91 -23.88 1.04 -13.89
N ARG A 92 -23.89 2.29 -13.39
CA ARG A 92 -24.60 3.41 -14.04
C ARG A 92 -24.14 3.62 -15.48
N ILE A 93 -22.83 3.59 -15.73
CA ILE A 93 -22.27 3.75 -17.08
C ILE A 93 -22.71 2.60 -17.99
N ARG A 94 -22.66 1.35 -17.50
CA ARG A 94 -23.06 0.17 -18.29
C ARG A 94 -24.55 0.16 -18.61
N THR A 95 -25.41 0.49 -17.64
CA THR A 95 -26.87 0.50 -17.83
C THR A 95 -27.32 1.69 -18.68
N ALA A 96 -26.61 2.82 -18.65
CA ALA A 96 -26.93 3.98 -19.51
C ALA A 96 -26.44 3.83 -20.96
N ALA A 97 -25.54 2.88 -21.23
CA ALA A 97 -25.03 2.56 -22.57
C ALA A 97 -25.78 1.39 -23.24
N ALA A 98 -26.78 0.82 -22.57
CA ALA A 98 -27.68 -0.24 -23.05
C ALA A 98 -29.05 0.35 -23.37
#